data_AF-A0A2A4TTK2-F1
#
_entry.id   AF-A0A2A4TTK2-F1
#
_cell.length_a   1.000
_cell.length_b   1.000
_cell.length_c   1.000
_cell.angle_alpha   90.00
_cell.angle_beta   90.00
_cell.angle_gamma   90.00
#
_symmetry.space_group_name_H-M   'P 1'
#
loop_
_entity.id
_entity.type
_entity.pdbx_description
1 polymer ?
#
loop_
_entity_poly.entity_id
_entity_poly.type
_entity_poly.pdbx_seq_one_letter_code
_entity_poly.pdbx_strand_id
1 'polypeptide(L)'
;MRSVPMPRKKLSRAGFTLIELIVVLLVVALLATAAYENMNKTVSNSQALDVASRLVALGLANKRNALDNKGKYVHRRRKRGMLFDCDNAKCLPCTGEVCPSCNLLACKYVEKMLVIDKDFFMNAVSPASGRKACSLPQPKKGPPIIACASEGSVLKQINKKGKTRFKIRYGGWAYSYHTDGDVRAHGGAPVPARKKSPNGWRASDYD
;
A
#
# COMPACT_ATOMS: atom_id res chain seq x y z
N MET A 1 38.67 -14.88 69.80
CA MET A 1 37.86 -13.85 69.11
C MET A 1 36.43 -14.36 69.01
N ARG A 2 35.45 -13.69 69.64
CA ARG A 2 34.04 -14.11 69.67
C ARG A 2 33.26 -13.30 68.62
N SER A 3 32.61 -13.99 67.68
CA SER A 3 31.77 -13.38 66.64
C SER A 3 30.45 -12.90 67.23
N VAL A 4 30.15 -11.61 67.07
CA VAL A 4 28.90 -10.99 67.52
C VAL A 4 27.78 -11.34 66.52
N PRO A 5 26.67 -11.96 66.96
CA PRO A 5 25.55 -12.26 66.07
C PRO A 5 24.76 -10.99 65.74
N MET A 6 24.62 -10.69 64.44
CA MET A 6 23.80 -9.55 64.00
C MET A 6 22.31 -9.94 63.90
N PRO A 7 21.39 -9.10 64.42
CA PRO A 7 19.96 -9.33 64.34
C PRO A 7 19.48 -9.22 62.88
N ARG A 8 19.02 -10.33 62.31
CA ARG A 8 18.38 -10.35 61.00
C ARG A 8 16.98 -9.73 61.11
N LYS A 9 16.80 -8.56 60.49
CA LYS A 9 15.47 -7.96 60.33
C LYS A 9 14.59 -8.91 59.51
N LYS A 10 13.53 -9.43 60.12
CA LYS A 10 12.49 -10.20 59.42
C LYS A 10 11.72 -9.24 58.51
N LEU A 11 11.94 -9.34 57.21
CA LEU A 11 11.12 -8.66 56.21
C LEU A 11 9.74 -9.34 56.22
N SER A 12 8.71 -8.64 56.71
CA SER A 12 7.34 -9.11 56.59
C SER A 12 6.98 -9.12 55.10
N ARG A 13 6.79 -10.31 54.55
CA ARG A 13 6.24 -10.46 53.20
C ARG A 13 4.77 -10.09 53.26
N ALA A 14 4.43 -8.87 52.84
CA ALA A 14 3.05 -8.51 52.56
C ALA A 14 2.54 -9.42 51.44
N GLY A 15 1.54 -10.25 51.74
CA GLY A 15 0.92 -11.13 50.75
C GLY A 15 0.03 -10.31 49.82
N PHE A 16 0.16 -10.56 48.52
CA PHE A 16 -0.74 -9.99 47.51
C PHE A 16 -2.15 -10.57 47.74
N THR A 17 -3.13 -9.71 47.94
CA THR A 17 -4.50 -10.17 48.20
C THR A 17 -5.19 -10.58 46.89
N LEU A 18 -6.11 -11.54 46.94
CA LEU A 18 -6.86 -11.97 45.75
C LEU A 18 -7.64 -10.80 45.11
N ILE A 19 -8.15 -9.89 45.94
CA ILE A 19 -8.87 -8.71 45.47
C ILE A 19 -7.96 -7.75 44.69
N GLU A 20 -6.72 -7.54 45.16
CA GLU A 20 -5.73 -6.71 44.47
C GLU A 20 -5.42 -7.26 43.08
N LEU A 21 -5.33 -8.59 42.95
CA LEU A 21 -5.12 -9.24 41.67
C LEU A 21 -6.30 -9.04 40.70
N ILE A 22 -7.54 -9.13 41.18
CA ILE A 22 -8.74 -8.88 40.35
C ILE A 22 -8.77 -7.43 39.85
N VAL A 23 -8.49 -6.46 40.72
CA VAL A 23 -8.49 -5.03 40.35
C VAL A 23 -7.41 -4.75 39.31
N VAL A 24 -6.21 -5.32 39.48
CA VAL A 24 -5.12 -5.19 38.50
C VAL A 24 -5.53 -5.78 37.13
N LEU A 25 -6.13 -6.97 37.10
CA LEU A 25 -6.58 -7.58 35.85
C LEU A 25 -7.65 -6.72 35.13
N LEU A 26 -8.57 -6.13 35.88
CA LEU A 26 -9.60 -5.25 35.32
C LEU A 26 -8.97 -4.01 34.67
N VAL A 27 -8.03 -3.36 35.37
CA VAL A 27 -7.32 -2.18 34.84
C VAL A 27 -6.51 -2.55 33.59
N VAL A 28 -5.79 -3.68 33.61
CA VAL A 28 -5.00 -4.16 32.45
C VAL A 28 -5.90 -4.45 31.25
N ALA A 29 -7.05 -5.10 31.46
CA ALA A 29 -8.00 -5.39 30.38
C ALA A 29 -8.55 -4.11 29.74
N LEU A 30 -8.87 -3.10 30.54
CA LEU A 30 -9.37 -1.82 30.06
C LEU A 30 -8.30 -1.03 29.29
N LEU A 31 -7.04 -1.07 29.74
CA LEU A 31 -5.93 -0.43 29.01
C LEU A 31 -5.63 -1.15 27.68
N ALA A 32 -5.73 -2.49 27.65
CA ALA A 32 -5.47 -3.28 26.45
C ALA A 32 -6.47 -2.98 25.33
N THR A 33 -7.75 -2.80 25.64
CA THR A 33 -8.77 -2.47 24.62
C THR A 33 -8.54 -1.08 24.01
N ALA A 34 -8.20 -0.07 24.82
CA ALA A 34 -7.88 1.27 24.33
C ALA A 34 -6.61 1.30 23.46
N ALA A 35 -5.61 0.46 23.78
CA ALA A 35 -4.39 0.35 22.97
C ALA A 35 -4.65 -0.26 21.57
N TYR A 36 -5.58 -1.22 21.49
CA TYR A 36 -5.84 -1.97 20.25
C TYR A 36 -6.34 -1.09 19.09
N GLU A 37 -7.25 -0.14 19.34
CA GLU A 37 -7.79 0.71 18.28
C GLU A 37 -6.74 1.62 17.65
N ASN A 38 -5.80 2.12 18.45
CA ASN A 38 -4.71 2.98 17.99
C ASN A 38 -3.67 2.21 17.18
N MET A 39 -3.44 0.94 17.50
CA MET A 39 -2.53 0.07 16.74
C MET A 39 -3.04 -0.15 15.31
N ASN A 40 -4.34 -0.40 15.11
CA ASN A 40 -4.90 -0.65 13.78
C ASN A 40 -4.72 0.53 12.81
N LYS A 41 -4.92 1.77 13.30
CA LYS A 41 -4.68 2.98 12.50
C LYS A 41 -3.21 3.13 12.13
N THR A 42 -2.31 2.84 13.08
CA THR A 42 -0.87 2.94 12.87
C THR A 42 -0.38 1.91 11.86
N VAL A 43 -0.86 0.66 11.94
CA VAL A 43 -0.53 -0.40 10.99
C VAL A 43 -1.08 -0.08 9.61
N SER A 44 -2.34 0.35 9.48
CA SER A 44 -2.91 0.74 8.19
C SER A 44 -2.15 1.92 7.56
N ASN A 45 -1.78 2.93 8.34
CA ASN A 45 -0.97 4.05 7.85
C ASN A 45 0.44 3.60 7.41
N SER A 46 1.07 2.71 8.17
CA SER A 46 2.37 2.12 7.81
C SER A 46 2.28 1.34 6.50
N GLN A 47 1.23 0.53 6.32
CA GLN A 47 0.97 -0.19 5.09
C GLN A 47 0.73 0.77 3.93
N ALA A 48 -0.07 1.82 4.13
CA ALA A 48 -0.32 2.84 3.12
C ALA A 48 0.98 3.51 2.65
N LEU A 49 1.88 3.86 3.57
CA LEU A 49 3.18 4.45 3.24
C LEU A 49 4.11 3.47 2.53
N ASP A 50 4.14 2.20 2.94
CA ASP A 50 4.90 1.16 2.25
C ASP A 50 4.40 1.01 0.80
N VAL A 51 3.08 0.94 0.63
CA VAL A 51 2.43 0.87 -0.69
C VAL A 51 2.74 2.09 -1.55
N ALA A 52 2.77 3.30 -0.98
CA ALA A 52 3.17 4.49 -1.70
C ALA A 52 4.62 4.37 -2.24
N SER A 53 5.54 3.78 -1.46
CA SER A 53 6.92 3.55 -1.89
C SER A 53 7.02 2.52 -3.03
N ARG A 54 6.28 1.41 -2.93
CA ARG A 54 6.18 0.38 -3.98
C ARG A 54 5.54 0.93 -5.25
N LEU A 55 4.57 1.81 -5.08
CA LEU A 55 3.90 2.49 -6.18
C LEU A 55 4.86 3.37 -6.99
N VAL A 56 5.80 4.06 -6.32
CA VAL A 56 6.87 4.80 -7.01
C VAL A 56 7.72 3.87 -7.86
N ALA A 57 8.16 2.73 -7.30
CA ALA A 57 8.94 1.75 -8.06
C ALA A 57 8.16 1.22 -9.28
N LEU A 58 6.86 0.93 -9.12
CA LEU A 58 5.99 0.51 -10.22
C LEU A 58 5.82 1.61 -11.28
N GLY A 59 5.65 2.86 -10.86
CA GLY A 59 5.51 4.02 -11.75
C GLY A 59 6.77 4.28 -12.57
N LEU A 60 7.94 4.22 -11.92
CA LEU A 60 9.24 4.33 -12.58
C LEU A 60 9.48 3.18 -13.57
N ALA A 61 9.11 1.95 -13.20
CA ALA A 61 9.20 0.80 -14.09
C ALA A 61 8.29 0.94 -15.31
N ASN A 62 7.07 1.43 -15.14
CA ASN A 62 6.16 1.69 -16.25
C ASN A 62 6.70 2.79 -17.18
N LYS A 63 7.32 3.83 -16.61
CA LYS A 63 8.00 4.89 -17.37
C LYS A 63 9.20 4.35 -18.16
N ARG A 64 10.04 3.50 -17.56
CA ARG A 64 11.15 2.80 -18.25
C ARG A 64 10.63 1.94 -19.40
N ASN A 65 9.61 1.12 -19.15
CA ASN A 65 8.98 0.33 -20.21
C ASN A 65 8.48 1.21 -21.35
N ALA A 66 7.86 2.35 -21.06
CA ALA A 66 7.40 3.28 -22.09
C ALA A 66 8.57 3.84 -22.92
N LEU A 67 9.71 4.16 -22.32
CA LEU A 67 10.91 4.60 -23.07
C LEU A 67 11.37 3.53 -24.06
N ASP A 68 11.42 2.27 -23.62
CA ASP A 68 11.86 1.14 -24.46
C ASP A 68 10.81 0.73 -25.51
N ASN A 69 9.55 1.13 -25.33
CA ASN A 69 8.42 0.74 -26.17
C ASN A 69 7.75 1.93 -26.88
N LYS A 70 8.53 2.92 -27.34
CA LYS A 70 8.04 4.06 -28.16
C LYS A 70 6.92 4.86 -27.47
N GLY A 71 7.05 5.12 -26.18
CA GLY A 71 6.09 5.85 -25.35
C GLY A 71 4.88 5.03 -24.88
N LYS A 72 4.82 3.72 -25.15
CA LYS A 72 3.68 2.88 -24.77
C LYS A 72 3.78 2.40 -23.33
N TYR A 73 2.90 2.93 -22.49
CA TYR A 73 2.74 2.49 -21.11
C TYR A 73 1.95 1.18 -21.03
N VAL A 74 2.35 0.30 -20.10
CA VAL A 74 1.56 -0.87 -19.78
C VAL A 74 0.28 -0.47 -19.07
N HIS A 75 -0.78 -1.25 -19.26
CA HIS A 75 -2.01 -1.08 -18.51
C HIS A 75 -2.78 -2.38 -18.40
N ARG A 76 -3.69 -2.41 -17.44
CA ARG A 76 -4.54 -3.58 -17.20
C ARG A 76 -5.57 -3.76 -18.32
N ARG A 77 -5.61 -4.97 -18.89
CA ARG A 77 -6.77 -5.42 -19.65
C ARG A 77 -7.88 -5.85 -18.69
N ARG A 78 -9.11 -5.37 -18.92
CA ARG A 78 -10.31 -5.74 -18.14
C ARG A 78 -10.52 -7.27 -17.98
N LYS A 79 -9.94 -8.08 -18.87
CA LYS A 79 -10.12 -9.53 -18.95
C LYS A 79 -9.01 -10.37 -18.29
N ARG A 80 -7.86 -9.79 -17.92
CA ARG A 80 -6.78 -10.53 -17.23
C ARG A 80 -6.58 -9.95 -15.84
N GLY A 81 -6.15 -10.84 -14.94
CA GLY A 81 -5.93 -10.52 -13.54
C GLY A 81 -4.92 -9.40 -13.35
N MET A 82 -4.81 -8.99 -12.10
CA MET A 82 -3.91 -7.93 -11.64
C MET A 82 -2.44 -8.35 -11.88
N LEU A 83 -1.45 -7.52 -11.53
CA LEU A 83 -0.04 -7.92 -11.69
C LEU A 83 0.30 -9.27 -10.98
N PHE A 84 -0.51 -9.68 -10.02
CA PHE A 84 -0.45 -10.95 -9.30
C PHE A 84 -0.74 -12.20 -10.14
N ASP A 85 -1.45 -12.06 -11.25
CA ASP A 85 -1.90 -13.17 -12.11
C ASP A 85 -1.02 -13.27 -13.36
N CYS A 86 0.27 -13.00 -13.18
CA CYS A 86 1.27 -12.95 -14.25
C CYS A 86 2.21 -14.15 -14.23
N ASP A 87 1.80 -15.25 -13.59
CA ASP A 87 2.54 -16.50 -13.60
C ASP A 87 2.70 -16.98 -15.05
N ASN A 88 3.95 -17.28 -15.42
CA ASN A 88 4.34 -17.72 -16.77
C ASN A 88 4.13 -16.68 -17.90
N ALA A 89 3.94 -15.39 -17.58
CA ALA A 89 3.93 -14.36 -18.60
C ALA A 89 5.28 -14.30 -19.33
N LYS A 90 5.25 -14.36 -20.67
CA LYS A 90 6.43 -14.13 -21.51
C LYS A 90 6.61 -12.64 -21.74
N CYS A 91 7.86 -12.18 -21.77
CA CYS A 91 8.14 -10.81 -22.19
C CYS A 91 7.76 -10.67 -23.67
N LEU A 92 6.80 -9.79 -23.96
CA LEU A 92 6.34 -9.51 -25.31
C LEU A 92 6.55 -8.03 -25.61
N PRO A 93 7.02 -7.66 -26.82
CA PRO A 93 7.13 -6.26 -27.18
C PRO A 93 5.74 -5.60 -27.20
N CYS A 94 5.63 -4.33 -26.80
CA CYS A 94 4.37 -3.59 -26.85
C CYS A 94 4.03 -3.15 -28.29
N THR A 95 3.91 -4.09 -29.24
CA THR A 95 3.63 -3.77 -30.65
C THR A 95 2.17 -3.42 -30.90
N GLY A 96 1.24 -4.01 -30.15
CA GLY A 96 -0.19 -3.76 -30.27
C GLY A 96 -0.70 -2.47 -29.61
N GLU A 97 -2.02 -2.29 -29.68
CA GLU A 97 -2.76 -1.20 -29.03
C GLU A 97 -2.76 -1.33 -27.50
N VAL A 98 -2.57 -2.55 -26.98
CA VAL A 98 -2.62 -2.83 -25.55
C VAL A 98 -1.37 -3.58 -25.11
N CYS A 99 -0.60 -2.96 -24.21
CA CYS A 99 0.51 -3.60 -23.54
C CYS A 99 0.09 -4.08 -22.14
N PRO A 100 0.08 -5.39 -21.87
CA PRO A 100 -0.42 -5.94 -20.60
C PRO A 100 0.52 -5.60 -19.43
N SER A 101 -0.03 -5.30 -18.26
CA SER A 101 0.75 -5.02 -17.04
C SER A 101 1.77 -6.12 -16.68
N CYS A 102 1.50 -7.38 -17.06
CA CYS A 102 2.42 -8.50 -16.84
C CYS A 102 3.77 -8.35 -17.54
N ASN A 103 3.87 -7.52 -18.59
CA ASN A 103 5.15 -7.27 -19.24
C ASN A 103 6.16 -6.62 -18.28
N LEU A 104 5.71 -5.87 -17.27
CA LEU A 104 6.65 -5.30 -16.29
C LEU A 104 7.38 -6.38 -15.50
N LEU A 105 6.69 -7.46 -15.12
CA LEU A 105 7.30 -8.60 -14.45
C LEU A 105 8.07 -9.48 -15.43
N ALA A 106 7.44 -9.83 -16.55
CA ALA A 106 8.00 -10.75 -17.53
C ALA A 106 9.28 -10.20 -18.19
N CYS A 107 9.36 -8.89 -18.39
CA CYS A 107 10.52 -8.20 -18.96
C CYS A 107 11.46 -7.63 -17.87
N LYS A 108 11.32 -8.03 -16.61
CA LYS A 108 12.19 -7.64 -15.48
C LYS A 108 12.30 -6.13 -15.21
N TYR A 109 11.27 -5.36 -15.52
CA TYR A 109 11.18 -3.95 -15.08
C TYR A 109 10.82 -3.84 -13.59
N VAL A 110 10.14 -4.85 -13.04
CA VAL A 110 9.65 -4.91 -11.66
C VAL A 110 9.97 -6.28 -11.07
N GLU A 111 10.35 -6.31 -9.79
CA GLU A 111 10.51 -7.56 -9.04
C GLU A 111 9.17 -8.11 -8.54
N LYS A 112 9.06 -9.44 -8.39
CA LYS A 112 7.83 -10.08 -7.92
C LYS A 112 7.36 -9.58 -6.54
N MET A 113 8.29 -9.24 -5.65
CA MET A 113 7.96 -8.74 -4.29
C MET A 113 7.19 -7.42 -4.30
N LEU A 114 7.35 -6.60 -5.34
CA LEU A 114 6.61 -5.33 -5.44
C LEU A 114 5.11 -5.56 -5.62
N VAL A 115 4.72 -6.73 -6.13
CA VAL A 115 3.39 -6.94 -6.69
C VAL A 115 2.47 -7.72 -5.77
N ILE A 116 2.97 -8.46 -4.79
CA ILE A 116 2.18 -9.47 -4.09
C ILE A 116 1.83 -9.02 -2.66
N ASP A 117 0.67 -8.40 -2.51
CA ASP A 117 -0.08 -8.39 -1.24
C ASP A 117 -1.60 -8.52 -1.44
N LYS A 118 -2.28 -9.31 -0.60
CA LYS A 118 -3.73 -9.55 -0.73
C LYS A 118 -4.57 -8.37 -0.24
N ASP A 119 -3.97 -7.51 0.58
CA ASP A 119 -4.69 -6.49 1.35
C ASP A 119 -4.81 -5.15 0.62
N PHE A 120 -4.05 -4.96 -0.46
CA PHE A 120 -4.13 -3.76 -1.28
C PHE A 120 -4.08 -4.07 -2.78
N PHE A 121 -4.76 -3.22 -3.53
CA PHE A 121 -4.73 -3.23 -4.98
C PHE A 121 -3.59 -2.33 -5.47
N MET A 122 -2.73 -2.82 -6.37
CA MET A 122 -1.75 -1.98 -7.06
C MET A 122 -1.68 -2.34 -8.54
N ASN A 123 -1.61 -1.34 -9.42
CA ASN A 123 -1.61 -1.56 -10.85
C ASN A 123 -0.97 -0.42 -11.65
N ALA A 124 -0.29 -0.80 -12.73
CA ALA A 124 0.19 0.12 -13.75
C ALA A 124 -0.94 0.49 -14.72
N VAL A 125 -0.97 1.74 -15.17
CA VAL A 125 -1.97 2.26 -16.09
C VAL A 125 -1.32 3.10 -17.19
N SER A 126 -2.02 3.25 -18.31
CA SER A 126 -1.58 4.14 -19.38
C SER A 126 -2.21 5.51 -19.19
N PRO A 127 -1.54 6.60 -19.60
CA PRO A 127 -2.11 7.94 -19.54
C PRO A 127 -3.52 8.05 -20.15
N ALA A 128 -3.75 7.37 -21.27
CA ALA A 128 -5.04 7.33 -21.96
C ALA A 128 -6.13 6.58 -21.18
N SER A 129 -5.76 5.57 -20.39
CA SER A 129 -6.70 4.70 -19.66
C SER A 129 -6.82 5.01 -18.17
N GLY A 130 -5.92 5.84 -17.62
CA GLY A 130 -5.79 6.10 -16.18
C GLY A 130 -7.10 6.49 -15.51
N ARG A 131 -8.00 7.17 -16.25
CA ARG A 131 -9.32 7.60 -15.76
C ARG A 131 -10.19 6.45 -15.26
N LYS A 132 -10.20 5.34 -15.98
CA LYS A 132 -11.11 4.21 -15.73
C LYS A 132 -10.41 3.04 -15.07
N ALA A 133 -9.09 2.94 -15.23
CA ALA A 133 -8.33 1.79 -14.77
C ALA A 133 -8.06 1.82 -13.26
N CYS A 134 -7.93 3.02 -12.69
CA CYS A 134 -7.64 3.19 -11.27
C CYS A 134 -8.87 3.43 -10.42
N SER A 135 -10.06 3.66 -10.99
CA SER A 135 -11.30 4.06 -10.28
C SER A 135 -11.12 5.19 -9.23
N LEU A 136 -10.05 5.99 -9.38
CA LEU A 136 -9.75 7.17 -8.56
C LEU A 136 -10.29 8.43 -9.24
N PRO A 137 -10.70 9.46 -8.46
CA PRO A 137 -10.98 10.77 -9.01
C PRO A 137 -9.71 11.29 -9.71
N GLN A 138 -9.81 11.58 -11.01
CA GLN A 138 -8.70 12.19 -11.72
C GLN A 138 -8.69 13.70 -11.51
N PRO A 139 -7.49 14.30 -11.42
CA PRO A 139 -7.40 15.74 -11.48
C PRO A 139 -7.91 16.22 -12.86
N LYS A 140 -8.81 17.20 -12.88
CA LYS A 140 -9.37 17.77 -14.12
C LYS A 140 -8.28 18.41 -14.99
N LYS A 141 -7.19 18.86 -14.37
CA LYS A 141 -5.98 19.42 -14.98
C LYS A 141 -4.76 18.82 -14.30
N GLY A 142 -3.71 18.55 -15.06
CA GLY A 142 -2.43 18.07 -14.52
C GLY A 142 -1.89 16.82 -15.20
N PRO A 143 -0.71 16.35 -14.77
CA PRO A 143 -0.03 15.22 -15.37
C PRO A 143 -0.85 13.93 -15.22
N PRO A 144 -0.90 13.09 -16.26
CA PRO A 144 -1.69 11.86 -16.22
C PRO A 144 -1.13 10.84 -15.24
N ILE A 145 -2.03 10.00 -14.71
CA ILE A 145 -1.70 8.87 -13.84
C ILE A 145 -1.10 7.74 -14.68
N ILE A 146 -0.01 7.14 -14.21
CA ILE A 146 0.66 5.98 -14.82
C ILE A 146 0.77 4.76 -13.88
N ALA A 147 0.48 4.93 -12.60
CA ALA A 147 0.23 3.81 -11.70
C ALA A 147 -0.70 4.25 -10.56
N CYS A 148 -1.38 3.30 -9.93
CA CYS A 148 -2.19 3.56 -8.75
C CYS A 148 -2.16 2.39 -7.77
N ALA A 149 -2.41 2.72 -6.50
CA ALA A 149 -2.62 1.76 -5.45
C ALA A 149 -3.77 2.17 -4.53
N SER A 150 -4.40 1.22 -3.86
CA SER A 150 -5.47 1.50 -2.90
C SER A 150 -5.66 0.40 -1.88
N GLU A 151 -6.10 0.78 -0.70
CA GLU A 151 -6.64 -0.15 0.28
C GLU A 151 -7.85 -0.87 -0.29
N GLY A 152 -7.98 -2.15 0.04
CA GLY A 152 -9.16 -2.94 -0.27
C GLY A 152 -8.96 -3.93 -1.40
N SER A 153 -10.06 -4.60 -1.74
CA SER A 153 -10.00 -5.84 -2.52
C SER A 153 -10.57 -5.67 -3.92
N VAL A 154 -10.04 -6.48 -4.83
CA VAL A 154 -10.60 -6.63 -6.18
C VAL A 154 -11.59 -7.79 -6.17
N LEU A 155 -12.86 -7.44 -6.23
CA LEU A 155 -13.96 -8.40 -6.28
C LEU A 155 -14.11 -8.91 -7.71
N LYS A 156 -13.98 -10.23 -7.89
CA LYS A 156 -14.35 -10.92 -9.12
C LYS A 156 -15.87 -11.04 -9.17
N GLN A 157 -16.49 -10.34 -10.13
CA GLN A 157 -17.93 -10.39 -10.37
C GLN A 157 -18.19 -11.12 -11.68
N ILE A 158 -18.94 -12.21 -11.63
CA ILE A 158 -19.41 -12.91 -12.83
C ILE A 158 -20.80 -12.36 -13.16
N ASN A 159 -20.98 -11.79 -14.35
CA ASN A 159 -22.29 -11.29 -14.75
C ASN A 159 -23.21 -12.45 -15.19
N LYS A 160 -24.51 -12.18 -15.37
CA LYS A 160 -25.51 -13.16 -15.87
C LYS A 160 -25.14 -13.84 -17.20
N LYS A 161 -24.18 -13.30 -17.96
CA LYS A 161 -23.68 -13.84 -19.24
C LYS A 161 -22.37 -14.64 -19.07
N GLY A 162 -21.99 -15.01 -17.84
CA GLY A 162 -20.73 -15.71 -17.55
C GLY A 162 -19.45 -14.89 -17.74
N LYS A 163 -19.55 -13.58 -18.06
CA LYS A 163 -18.38 -12.72 -18.24
C LYS A 163 -17.87 -12.25 -16.88
N THR A 164 -16.61 -12.56 -16.61
CA THR A 164 -15.89 -12.03 -15.45
C THR A 164 -15.63 -10.53 -15.62
N ARG A 165 -15.99 -9.75 -14.60
CA ARG A 165 -15.63 -8.36 -14.38
C ARG A 165 -14.92 -8.26 -13.04
N PHE A 166 -14.06 -7.26 -12.91
CA PHE A 166 -13.39 -6.99 -11.65
C PHE A 166 -13.84 -5.62 -11.14
N LYS A 167 -14.33 -5.55 -9.91
CA LYS A 167 -14.72 -4.32 -9.23
C LYS A 167 -13.71 -4.06 -8.10
N ILE A 168 -13.09 -2.88 -8.12
CA ILE A 168 -12.22 -2.44 -7.02
C ILE A 168 -13.14 -1.89 -5.92
N ARG A 169 -13.01 -2.40 -4.69
CA ARG A 169 -13.64 -1.83 -3.51
C ARG A 169 -12.56 -1.15 -2.68
N TYR A 170 -12.69 0.17 -2.52
CA TYR A 170 -11.76 0.94 -1.69
C TYR A 170 -12.02 0.68 -0.20
N GLY A 171 -10.95 0.45 0.55
CA GLY A 171 -10.96 0.23 1.99
C GLY A 171 -10.89 1.50 2.83
N GLY A 172 -10.46 2.61 2.23
CA GLY A 172 -10.27 3.88 2.92
C GLY A 172 -9.38 4.77 2.06
N TRP A 173 -8.11 4.40 1.95
CA TRP A 173 -7.08 5.21 1.30
C TRP A 173 -6.70 4.75 -0.12
N ALA A 174 -6.12 5.67 -0.90
CA ALA A 174 -5.50 5.37 -2.19
C ALA A 174 -4.38 6.34 -2.58
N TYR A 175 -3.54 5.90 -3.53
CA TYR A 175 -2.46 6.68 -4.11
C TYR A 175 -2.46 6.61 -5.63
N SER A 176 -2.03 7.69 -6.27
CA SER A 176 -1.73 7.74 -7.70
C SER A 176 -0.31 8.23 -7.95
N TYR A 177 0.38 7.62 -8.90
CA TYR A 177 1.68 8.06 -9.41
C TYR A 177 1.53 8.64 -10.81
N HIS A 178 2.09 9.82 -11.02
CA HIS A 178 1.88 10.64 -12.20
C HIS A 178 3.14 10.72 -13.09
N THR A 179 2.99 11.17 -14.33
CA THR A 179 4.11 11.25 -15.29
C THR A 179 5.22 12.23 -14.90
N ASP A 180 4.87 13.24 -14.09
CA ASP A 180 5.79 14.20 -13.47
C ASP A 180 6.66 13.57 -12.37
N GLY A 181 6.31 12.37 -11.90
CA GLY A 181 7.01 11.67 -10.83
C GLY A 181 6.39 11.84 -9.45
N ASP A 182 5.28 12.58 -9.34
CA ASP A 182 4.61 12.84 -8.07
C ASP A 182 3.69 11.68 -7.66
N VAL A 183 3.69 11.39 -6.34
CA VAL A 183 2.70 10.55 -5.66
C VAL A 183 1.65 11.45 -5.04
N ARG A 184 0.37 11.17 -5.31
CA ARG A 184 -0.76 11.91 -4.73
C ARG A 184 -1.62 10.99 -3.89
N ALA A 185 -1.96 11.46 -2.70
CA ALA A 185 -2.80 10.78 -1.72
C ALA A 185 -4.29 11.07 -1.99
N HIS A 186 -5.15 10.06 -1.75
CA HIS A 186 -6.61 10.12 -1.91
C HIS A 186 -7.28 9.38 -0.75
N GLY A 187 -8.52 9.75 -0.42
CA GLY A 187 -9.34 8.98 0.54
C GLY A 187 -8.76 8.86 1.95
N GLY A 188 -8.21 9.94 2.52
CA GLY A 188 -7.61 9.87 3.86
C GLY A 188 -6.27 9.10 3.91
N ALA A 189 -5.67 8.80 2.76
CA ALA A 189 -4.29 8.32 2.69
C ALA A 189 -3.33 9.27 3.42
N PRO A 190 -2.39 8.78 4.25
CA PRO A 190 -1.36 9.62 4.82
C PRO A 190 -0.50 10.22 3.71
N VAL A 191 -0.13 11.49 3.84
CA VAL A 191 0.73 12.14 2.84
C VAL A 191 2.14 11.57 2.99
N PRO A 192 2.71 10.92 1.96
CA PRO A 192 4.08 10.42 2.05
C PRO A 192 5.01 11.63 2.25
N ALA A 193 5.95 11.50 3.19
CA ALA A 193 6.91 12.57 3.45
C ALA A 193 7.61 12.94 2.14
N ARG A 194 7.29 14.13 1.60
CA ARG A 194 7.98 14.65 0.42
C ARG A 194 9.45 14.78 0.80
N LYS A 195 10.30 13.89 0.28
CA LYS A 195 11.74 14.19 0.24
C LYS A 195 11.83 15.49 -0.55
N LYS A 196 12.23 16.58 0.10
CA LYS A 196 12.60 17.81 -0.61
C LYS A 196 13.55 17.36 -1.71
N SER A 197 13.13 17.52 -2.97
CA SER A 197 14.02 17.27 -4.09
C SER A 197 15.30 18.08 -3.81
N PRO A 198 16.50 17.48 -3.93
CA PRO A 198 17.76 18.20 -3.72
C PRO A 198 17.84 19.51 -4.53
N ASN A 199 17.04 19.60 -5.59
CA ASN A 199 17.02 20.71 -6.53
C ASN A 199 16.00 21.82 -6.18
N GLY A 200 15.39 21.82 -4.99
CA GLY A 200 14.63 22.97 -4.46
C GLY A 200 13.30 23.32 -5.14
N TRP A 201 12.88 22.59 -6.19
CA TRP A 201 11.61 22.84 -6.86
C TRP A 201 10.41 22.47 -5.98
N ARG A 202 9.72 23.48 -5.46
CA ARG A 202 8.40 23.34 -4.83
C ARG A 202 7.35 23.23 -5.92
N ALA A 203 6.75 22.05 -6.08
CA ALA A 203 5.41 21.97 -6.67
C ALA A 203 4.41 22.48 -5.62
N SER A 204 4.29 23.81 -5.58
CA SER A 204 3.31 24.58 -4.81
C SER A 204 1.96 24.52 -5.53
N ASP A 205 0.90 24.39 -4.75
CA ASP A 205 -0.46 24.90 -5.02
C ASP A 205 -1.20 24.33 -6.24
N TYR A 206 -1.88 23.21 -6.04
CA TYR A 206 -3.08 22.87 -6.81
C TYR A 206 -4.13 22.29 -5.85
N ASP A 207 -4.88 23.20 -5.24
CA ASP A 207 -6.25 22.97 -4.76
C ASP A 207 -7.23 23.01 -5.95
#